data_AF-A0A2A4JJW2-F1
#
_entry.id   AF-A0A2A4JJW2-F1
#
_cell.length_a   1.000
_cell.length_b   1.000
_cell.length_c   1.000
_cell.angle_alpha   90.00
_cell.angle_beta   90.00
_cell.angle_gamma   90.00
#
_symmetry.space_group_name_H-M   'P 1'
#
loop_
_entity.id
_entity.type
_entity.pdbx_description
1 polymer ?
#
loop_
_entity_poly.entity_id
_entity_poly.type
_entity_poly.pdbx_seq_one_letter_code
_entity_poly.pdbx_strand_id
1 'polypeptide(L)'
;MSDSLPQTRLIFYATLAVLAVVEIFIGSLLIHGAFKRKPQFTWPWLVLAWWKGLVLLVLTVAGMVLLTFNRDVDTITEASAVISVYFVYSALLLYFAVVVNSRRQELVLENYWANKHMLRHAKTQYYYV
;
A
#
# COMPACT_ATOMS: atom_id res chain seq x y z
N MET A 1 23.88 -21.97 -28.40
CA MET A 1 24.76 -21.51 -27.32
C MET A 1 23.86 -20.81 -26.32
N SER A 2 23.34 -21.56 -25.35
CA SER A 2 22.36 -21.07 -24.38
C SER A 2 23.12 -20.34 -23.28
N ASP A 3 23.16 -19.02 -23.34
CA ASP A 3 23.70 -18.17 -22.29
C ASP A 3 22.83 -18.34 -21.04
N SER A 4 23.23 -19.28 -20.18
CA SER A 4 22.66 -19.46 -18.86
C SER A 4 22.96 -18.21 -18.06
N LEU A 5 21.96 -17.34 -17.89
CA LEU A 5 22.04 -16.23 -16.94
C LEU A 5 22.53 -16.78 -15.60
N PRO A 6 23.47 -16.09 -14.90
CA PRO A 6 24.00 -16.56 -13.64
C PRO A 6 22.83 -16.88 -12.70
N GLN A 7 22.84 -18.08 -12.11
CA GLN A 7 21.70 -18.68 -11.40
C GLN A 7 21.07 -17.73 -10.37
N THR A 8 21.88 -16.86 -9.77
CA THR A 8 21.46 -15.77 -8.87
C THR A 8 20.49 -14.77 -9.51
N ARG A 9 20.72 -14.37 -10.76
CA ARG A 9 19.83 -13.44 -11.51
C ARG A 9 18.50 -14.10 -11.83
N LEU A 10 18.50 -15.38 -12.21
CA LEU A 10 17.27 -16.11 -12.51
C LEU A 10 16.38 -16.24 -11.28
N ILE A 11 16.95 -16.57 -10.13
CA ILE A 11 16.23 -16.63 -8.85
C ILE A 11 15.68 -15.24 -8.49
N PHE A 12 16.49 -14.18 -8.65
CA PHE A 12 16.06 -12.80 -8.38
C PHE A 12 14.90 -12.34 -9.26
N TYR A 13 14.94 -12.63 -10.56
CA TYR A 13 13.85 -12.28 -11.46
C TYR A 13 12.60 -13.11 -11.20
N ALA A 14 12.75 -14.39 -10.86
CA ALA A 14 11.63 -15.26 -10.50
C ALA A 14 10.92 -14.76 -9.22
N THR A 15 11.67 -14.40 -8.18
CA THR A 15 11.09 -13.85 -6.95
C THR A 15 10.42 -12.50 -7.20
N LEU A 16 11.03 -11.61 -7.99
CA LEU A 16 10.40 -10.35 -8.40
C LEU A 16 9.09 -10.57 -9.17
N ALA A 17 9.06 -11.54 -10.08
CA ALA A 17 7.86 -11.85 -10.85
C ALA A 17 6.72 -12.34 -9.94
N VAL A 18 7.01 -13.24 -9.00
CA VAL A 18 6.02 -13.71 -8.01
C VAL A 18 5.52 -12.55 -7.16
N LEU A 19 6.43 -11.68 -6.70
CA LEU A 19 6.08 -10.51 -5.88
C LEU A 19 5.18 -9.54 -6.65
N ALA A 20 5.47 -9.31 -7.94
CA ALA A 20 4.64 -8.49 -8.82
C ALA A 20 3.23 -9.08 -9.02
N VAL A 21 3.10 -10.40 -9.21
CA VAL A 21 1.78 -11.05 -9.33
C VAL A 21 0.96 -10.87 -8.04
N VAL A 22 1.59 -11.03 -6.88
CA VAL A 22 0.94 -10.81 -5.58
C VAL A 22 0.49 -9.36 -5.44
N GLU A 23 1.33 -8.38 -5.80
CA GLU A 23 0.97 -6.96 -5.80
C GLU A 23 -0.20 -6.65 -6.73
N ILE A 24 -0.19 -7.18 -7.95
CA ILE A 24 -1.29 -7.00 -8.91
C ILE A 24 -2.58 -7.60 -8.34
N PHE A 25 -2.51 -8.78 -7.74
CA PHE A 25 -3.68 -9.41 -7.12
C PHE A 25 -4.25 -8.54 -5.99
N ILE A 26 -3.42 -8.02 -5.10
CA ILE A 26 -3.84 -7.15 -4.00
C ILE A 26 -4.36 -5.79 -4.53
N GLY A 27 -3.74 -5.24 -5.57
CA GLY A 27 -4.21 -4.05 -6.27
C GLY A 27 -5.58 -4.27 -6.92
N SER A 28 -5.81 -5.44 -7.51
CA SER A 28 -7.11 -5.79 -8.09
C SER A 28 -8.20 -5.91 -7.02
N LEU A 29 -7.86 -6.43 -5.83
CA LEU A 29 -8.74 -6.46 -4.65
C LEU A 29 -9.10 -5.06 -4.16
N LEU A 30 -8.16 -4.12 -4.18
CA LEU A 30 -8.43 -2.72 -3.87
C LEU A 30 -9.43 -2.12 -4.86
N ILE A 31 -9.20 -2.29 -6.16
CA ILE A 31 -10.09 -1.79 -7.21
C ILE A 31 -11.49 -2.40 -7.04
N HIS A 32 -11.57 -3.72 -6.86
CA HIS A 32 -12.84 -4.40 -6.63
C HIS A 32 -13.54 -3.92 -5.35
N GLY A 33 -12.80 -3.71 -4.27
CA GLY A 33 -13.31 -3.18 -2.99
C GLY A 33 -13.82 -1.75 -3.12
N ALA A 34 -13.15 -0.91 -3.92
CA ALA A 34 -13.57 0.45 -4.22
C ALA A 34 -14.89 0.46 -5.03
N PHE A 35 -15.00 -0.37 -6.06
CA PHE A 35 -16.22 -0.45 -6.88
C PHE A 35 -17.41 -1.06 -6.12
N LYS A 36 -17.20 -2.14 -5.35
CA LYS A 36 -18.27 -2.80 -4.59
C LYS A 36 -18.58 -2.13 -3.24
N ARG A 37 -17.94 -1.00 -2.91
CA ARG A 37 -18.09 -0.27 -1.63
C ARG A 37 -17.93 -1.18 -0.40
N LYS A 38 -17.12 -2.23 -0.50
CA LYS A 38 -16.91 -3.19 0.59
C LYS A 38 -15.61 -2.88 1.32
N PRO A 39 -15.65 -2.35 2.56
CA PRO A 39 -14.47 -1.88 3.29
C PRO A 39 -13.54 -3.00 3.77
N GLN A 40 -13.96 -4.27 3.64
CA GLN A 40 -13.16 -5.43 4.04
C GLN A 40 -12.09 -5.77 2.99
N PHE A 41 -12.36 -5.54 1.70
CA PHE A 41 -11.42 -5.90 0.62
C PHE A 41 -10.31 -4.85 0.42
N THR A 42 -10.48 -3.64 0.92
CA THR A 42 -9.45 -2.58 0.88
C THR A 42 -8.41 -2.73 2.01
N TRP A 43 -8.69 -3.55 3.02
CA TRP A 43 -7.84 -3.74 4.19
C TRP A 43 -6.45 -4.36 3.90
N PRO A 44 -6.32 -5.47 3.14
CA PRO A 44 -5.01 -6.07 2.89
C PRO A 44 -4.08 -5.14 2.10
N TRP A 45 -4.61 -4.39 1.12
CA TRP A 45 -3.82 -3.39 0.41
C TRP A 45 -3.38 -2.26 1.32
N LEU A 46 -4.27 -1.78 2.20
CA LEU A 46 -3.97 -0.68 3.10
C LEU A 46 -2.85 -1.03 4.09
N VAL A 47 -2.90 -2.22 4.70
CA VAL A 47 -1.86 -2.68 5.64
C VAL A 47 -0.50 -2.78 4.94
N LEU A 48 -0.49 -3.34 3.73
CA LEU A 48 0.75 -3.44 2.95
C LEU A 48 1.28 -2.09 2.50
N ALA A 49 0.40 -1.15 2.14
CA ALA A 49 0.81 0.20 1.78
C ALA A 49 1.45 0.92 2.97
N TRP A 50 0.82 0.86 4.15
CA TRP A 50 1.40 1.42 5.37
C TRP A 50 2.75 0.80 5.73
N TRP A 51 2.86 -0.53 5.67
CA TRP A 51 4.10 -1.23 5.94
C TRP A 51 5.22 -0.81 4.98
N LYS A 52 4.95 -0.83 3.66
CA LYS A 52 5.92 -0.42 2.64
C LYS A 52 6.35 1.03 2.80
N GLY A 53 5.38 1.93 3.02
CA GLY A 53 5.66 3.35 3.23
C GLY A 53 6.57 3.59 4.43
N LEU A 54 6.29 2.95 5.57
CA LEU A 54 7.13 3.06 6.77
C LEU A 54 8.55 2.52 6.54
N VAL A 55 8.68 1.32 5.95
CA VAL A 55 10.00 0.72 5.67
C VAL A 55 10.80 1.59 4.71
N LEU A 56 10.19 2.10 3.64
CA LEU A 56 10.84 3.00 2.69
C LEU A 56 11.25 4.32 3.36
N LEU A 57 10.41 4.88 4.22
CA LEU A 57 10.72 6.12 4.93
C LEU A 57 11.94 5.92 5.84
N VAL A 58 11.94 4.87 6.66
CA VAL A 58 13.10 4.52 7.52
C VAL A 58 14.35 4.31 6.68
N LEU A 59 14.25 3.62 5.54
CA LEU A 59 15.38 3.39 4.64
C LEU A 59 15.91 4.68 4.01
N THR A 60 15.03 5.60 3.62
CA THR A 60 15.43 6.91 3.06
C THR A 60 16.11 7.80 4.11
N VAL A 61 15.63 7.78 5.35
CA VAL A 61 16.26 8.52 6.46
C VAL A 61 17.63 7.92 6.80
N ALA A 62 17.72 6.59 6.91
CA ALA A 62 18.99 5.91 7.12
C ALA A 62 19.98 6.17 5.97
N GLY A 63 19.51 6.16 4.73
CA GLY A 63 20.31 6.47 3.53
C GLY A 63 20.85 7.90 3.52
N MET A 64 20.04 8.89 3.92
CA MET A 64 20.47 10.29 4.06
C MET A 64 21.57 10.45 5.12
N VAL A 65 21.43 9.76 6.26
CA VAL A 65 22.45 9.78 7.33
C VAL A 65 23.75 9.16 6.82
N LEU A 66 23.69 7.98 6.19
CA LEU A 66 24.87 7.31 5.64
C LEU A 66 25.57 8.12 4.55
N LEU A 67 24.80 8.83 3.71
CA LEU A 67 25.34 9.75 2.72
C LEU A 67 26.20 10.86 3.33
N THR A 68 25.85 11.33 4.52
CA THR A 68 26.58 12.41 5.21
C THR A 68 27.97 11.95 5.67
N PHE A 69 28.15 10.65 5.91
CA PHE A 69 29.44 10.06 6.30
C PHE A 69 30.29 9.62 5.10
N ASN A 70 29.70 9.56 3.90
CA ASN A 70 30.44 9.14 2.72
C ASN A 70 31.28 10.31 2.18
N ARG A 71 32.51 10.04 1.74
CA ARG A 71 33.45 11.05 1.21
C ARG A 71 33.55 11.04 -0.31
N ASP A 72 32.94 10.06 -0.96
CA ASP A 72 33.08 9.84 -2.39
C ASP A 72 31.98 10.58 -3.18
N VAL A 73 32.35 11.65 -3.88
CA VAL A 73 31.42 12.62 -4.48
C VAL A 73 30.55 11.99 -5.57
N ASP A 74 31.12 11.13 -6.41
CA ASP A 74 30.38 10.48 -7.51
C ASP A 74 29.34 9.49 -6.95
N THR A 75 29.69 8.77 -5.88
CA THR A 75 28.78 7.85 -5.20
C THR A 75 27.65 8.60 -4.47
N ILE A 76 27.94 9.81 -3.97
CA ILE A 76 26.95 10.66 -3.28
C ILE A 76 25.86 11.13 -4.23
N THR A 77 26.22 11.53 -5.46
CA THR A 77 25.25 12.01 -6.45
C THR A 77 24.29 10.90 -6.90
N GLU A 78 24.80 9.70 -7.17
CA GLU A 78 23.97 8.56 -7.54
C GLU A 78 23.05 8.12 -6.39
N ALA A 79 23.61 7.98 -5.18
CA ALA A 79 22.83 7.55 -4.02
C ALA A 79 21.76 8.57 -3.61
N SER A 80 22.05 9.88 -3.67
CA SER A 80 21.08 10.93 -3.35
C SER A 80 19.92 11.00 -4.35
N ALA A 81 20.19 10.79 -5.65
CA ALA A 81 19.16 10.69 -6.67
C ALA A 81 18.22 9.51 -6.38
N VAL A 82 18.77 8.33 -6.10
CA VAL A 82 18.00 7.13 -5.75
C VAL A 82 17.16 7.34 -4.48
N ILE A 83 17.75 7.92 -3.42
CA ILE A 83 17.04 8.20 -2.18
C ILE A 83 15.89 9.19 -2.40
N SER A 84 16.08 10.22 -3.23
CA SER A 84 15.03 11.19 -3.53
C SER A 84 13.82 10.57 -4.23
N VAL A 85 14.05 9.66 -5.19
CA VAL A 85 12.99 8.93 -5.89
C VAL A 85 12.21 8.05 -4.92
N TYR A 86 12.90 7.31 -4.05
CA TYR A 86 12.25 6.47 -3.05
C TYR A 86 11.51 7.28 -1.98
N PHE A 87 12.00 8.48 -1.63
CA PHE A 87 11.31 9.38 -0.73
C PHE A 87 9.99 9.89 -1.32
N VAL A 88 10.02 10.37 -2.57
CA VAL A 88 8.80 10.80 -3.29
C VAL A 88 7.82 9.64 -3.44
N TYR A 89 8.32 8.45 -3.80
CA TYR A 89 7.48 7.25 -3.90
C TYR A 89 6.82 6.89 -2.55
N SER A 90 7.58 6.93 -1.46
CA SER A 90 7.05 6.70 -0.11
C SER A 90 5.98 7.72 0.27
N ALA A 91 6.22 9.01 -0.01
CA ALA A 91 5.27 10.08 0.26
C ALA A 91 3.95 9.90 -0.51
N LEU A 92 4.03 9.58 -1.80
CA LEU A 92 2.83 9.29 -2.61
C LEU A 92 2.08 8.07 -2.09
N LEU A 93 2.80 7.01 -1.73
CA LEU A 93 2.22 5.76 -1.26
C LEU A 93 1.50 5.95 0.09
N LEU A 94 2.09 6.72 1.02
CA LEU A 94 1.46 7.10 2.28
C LEU A 94 0.25 8.03 2.05
N TYR A 95 0.33 8.98 1.12
CA TYR A 95 -0.81 9.83 0.77
C TYR A 95 -1.99 8.99 0.27
N PHE A 96 -1.76 8.07 -0.67
CA PHE A 96 -2.81 7.16 -1.14
C PHE A 96 -3.34 6.26 -0.03
N ALA A 97 -2.48 5.76 0.86
CA ALA A 97 -2.90 4.98 2.02
C ALA A 97 -3.84 5.79 2.93
N VAL A 98 -3.54 7.06 3.19
CA VAL A 98 -4.38 7.96 4.00
C VAL A 98 -5.73 8.20 3.32
N VAL A 99 -5.73 8.51 2.01
CA VAL A 99 -6.96 8.73 1.23
C VAL A 99 -7.84 7.49 1.23
N VAL A 100 -7.28 6.30 0.99
CA VAL A 100 -8.01 5.03 1.01
C VAL A 100 -8.54 4.73 2.42
N ASN A 101 -7.77 5.02 3.47
CA ASN A 101 -8.22 4.83 4.85
C ASN A 101 -9.40 5.76 5.18
N SER A 102 -9.35 7.03 4.77
CA SER A 102 -10.44 7.99 4.94
C SER A 102 -11.71 7.53 4.22
N ARG A 103 -11.60 7.15 2.94
CA ARG A 103 -12.74 6.61 2.17
C ARG A 103 -13.30 5.32 2.77
N ARG A 104 -12.44 4.45 3.31
CA ARG A 104 -12.87 3.24 4.02
C ARG A 104 -13.66 3.60 5.26
N GLN A 105 -13.22 4.57 6.06
CA GLN A 105 -13.93 5.00 7.26
C GLN A 105 -15.32 5.56 6.93
N GLU A 106 -15.44 6.35 5.87
CA GLU A 106 -16.73 6.84 5.38
C GLU A 106 -17.68 5.69 5.04
N LEU A 107 -17.21 4.67 4.29
CA LEU A 107 -18.01 3.50 3.94
C LEU A 107 -18.42 2.64 5.14
N VAL A 108 -17.56 2.53 6.16
CA VAL A 108 -17.89 1.84 7.40
C VAL A 108 -18.98 2.60 8.16
N LEU A 109 -18.88 3.93 8.21
CA LEU A 109 -19.84 4.79 8.87
C LEU A 109 -21.21 4.76 8.15
N GLU A 110 -21.21 4.83 6.82
CA GLU A 110 -22.43 4.72 5.98
C GLU A 110 -23.16 3.40 6.26
N ASN A 111 -22.44 2.27 6.30
CA ASN A 111 -23.00 0.96 6.62
C ASN A 111 -23.57 0.90 8.05
N TYR A 112 -22.91 1.54 9.02
CA TYR A 112 -23.40 1.59 10.40
C TYR A 112 -24.72 2.35 10.51
N TRP A 113 -24.83 3.51 9.86
CA TRP A 113 -26.07 4.29 9.86
C TRP A 113 -27.20 3.56 9.11
N ALA A 114 -26.92 2.99 7.94
CA ALA A 114 -27.90 2.21 7.18
C ALA A 114 -28.48 1.07 8.02
N ASN A 115 -27.64 0.32 8.72
CA ASN A 115 -28.07 -0.77 9.58
C ASN A 115 -28.88 -0.26 10.80
N LYS A 116 -28.46 0.86 11.40
CA LYS A 116 -29.21 1.51 12.49
C LYS A 116 -30.60 1.99 12.06
N HIS A 117 -30.73 2.51 10.84
CA HIS A 117 -32.02 2.90 10.27
C HIS A 117 -32.93 1.70 10.02
N MET A 118 -32.40 0.60 9.46
CA MET A 118 -33.17 -0.64 9.31
C MET A 118 -33.66 -1.19 10.66
N LEU A 119 -32.80 -1.22 11.67
CA LEU A 119 -33.16 -1.68 13.01
C LEU A 119 -34.24 -0.81 13.67
N ARG A 120 -34.22 0.51 13.44
CA ARG A 120 -35.28 1.40 13.92
C ARG A 120 -36.61 1.07 13.26
N HIS A 121 -36.66 0.93 11.92
CA HIS A 121 -37.90 0.58 11.21
C HIS A 121 -38.46 -0.78 11.63
N ALA A 122 -37.61 -1.79 11.82
CA ALA A 122 -38.03 -3.10 12.30
C ALA A 122 -38.63 -3.03 13.72
N LYS A 123 -38.04 -2.23 14.62
CA LYS A 123 -38.61 -1.99 15.95
C LYS A 123 -39.96 -1.28 15.89
N THR A 124 -40.15 -0.31 15.01
CA THR A 124 -41.44 0.38 14.89
C THR A 124 -42.53 -0.57 14.39
N GLN A 125 -42.23 -1.46 13.43
CA GLN A 125 -43.21 -2.45 12.97
C GLN A 125 -43.64 -3.42 14.07
N TYR A 126 -42.75 -3.79 14.99
CA TYR A 126 -43.06 -4.69 16.10
C TYR A 126 -43.95 -4.08 17.18
N TYR A 127 -44.04 -2.75 17.29
CA TYR A 127 -44.83 -2.06 18.30
C TYR A 127 -46.27 -1.74 17.85
N TYR A 128 -46.59 -1.95 16.56
CA TYR A 128 -47.91 -1.69 15.97
C TYR A 128 -48.67 -2.98 15.58
N VAL A 129 -48.24 -4.13 16.11
CA VAL A 129 -48.94 -5.43 16.07
C VAL A 129 -49.30 -5.80 17.50
#